data_AF-A0A915UPG3-F1
#
_entry.id   AF-A0A915UPG3-F1
#
_cell.length_a   1.000
_cell.length_b   1.000
_cell.length_c   1.000
_cell.angle_alpha   90.00
_cell.angle_beta   90.00
_cell.angle_gamma   90.00
#
_symmetry.space_group_name_H-M   'P 1'
#
loop_
_entity.id
_entity.type
_entity.pdbx_description
1 polymer ?
#
loop_
_entity_poly.entity_id
_entity_poly.type
_entity_poly.pdbx_seq_one_letter_code
_entity_poly.pdbx_strand_id
1 'polypeptide(L)'
;MALLSLLLAACKPGLPGKATPAPTPTAAEVAEGWVLTPEDMELYLAVKRKALSRLEEALDRLQTSGGDPVRELAELTVVEREAARALGADPQKFARIQEAVSRLVTLKGREEESLRLEQELQRNLEELEKLKENTKDPAASQFLEAQLKALRGELAKLATERRQIGGEQEQLQLLSRFRLEMAQLQARQDRLARRIREAMAASGKPKSGR
;
A
#
# COMPACT_ATOMS: atom_id res chain seq x y z
N MET A 1 -7.37 -3.93 11.93
CA MET A 1 -7.13 -5.29 12.47
C MET A 1 -5.67 -5.36 12.90
N ALA A 2 -5.47 -5.71 14.17
CA ALA A 2 -4.32 -5.35 14.99
C ALA A 2 -3.02 -6.09 14.64
N LEU A 3 -1.92 -5.33 14.68
CA LEU A 3 -0.54 -5.80 14.77
C LEU A 3 -0.31 -6.36 16.18
N LEU A 4 0.08 -7.64 16.27
CA LEU A 4 0.50 -8.26 17.52
C LEU A 4 2.02 -8.05 17.68
N SER A 5 2.39 -7.01 18.43
CA SER A 5 3.75 -6.78 18.92
C SER A 5 3.90 -7.50 20.25
N LEU A 6 4.67 -8.60 20.30
CA LEU A 6 5.09 -9.20 21.57
C LEU A 6 6.43 -8.62 22.00
N LEU A 7 6.39 -7.88 23.10
CA LEU A 7 7.54 -7.48 23.90
C LEU A 7 8.25 -8.72 24.47
N LEU A 8 9.58 -8.71 24.39
CA LEU A 8 10.45 -9.43 25.33
C LEU A 8 11.45 -8.41 25.87
N ALA A 9 11.10 -7.86 27.04
CA ALA A 9 12.01 -7.13 27.90
C ALA A 9 12.74 -8.15 28.80
N ALA A 10 14.06 -8.21 28.69
CA ALA A 10 14.93 -8.82 29.69
C ALA A 10 15.95 -7.76 30.12
N CYS A 11 15.75 -7.17 31.30
CA CYS A 11 16.71 -6.31 31.98
C CYS A 11 17.72 -7.16 32.76
N LYS A 12 19.01 -6.91 32.56
CA LYS A 12 20.00 -6.85 33.67
C LYS A 12 21.21 -5.96 33.29
N PRO A 13 21.83 -5.24 34.24
CA PRO A 13 22.73 -4.11 33.96
C PRO A 13 24.22 -4.44 34.17
N GLY A 14 25.11 -3.72 33.47
CA GLY A 14 26.56 -3.73 33.72
C GLY A 14 27.39 -3.14 32.56
N LEU A 15 27.96 -1.95 32.77
CA LEU A 15 28.88 -1.10 31.95
C LEU A 15 30.15 -1.82 31.40
N PRO A 16 31.07 -1.18 30.63
CA PRO A 16 31.07 0.13 29.92
C PRO A 16 31.58 0.09 28.44
N GLY A 17 31.38 1.19 27.71
CA GLY A 17 32.33 1.73 26.73
C GLY A 17 32.58 0.94 25.44
N LYS A 18 31.73 1.12 24.43
CA LYS A 18 32.14 1.00 23.02
C LYS A 18 31.53 2.13 22.20
N ALA A 19 32.39 2.67 21.34
CA ALA A 19 32.15 3.79 20.43
C ALA A 19 30.72 3.82 19.88
N THR A 20 30.10 4.99 19.94
CA THR A 20 28.89 5.32 19.20
C THR A 20 29.15 4.94 17.73
N PRO A 21 28.46 3.92 17.17
CA PRO A 21 28.52 3.74 15.73
C PRO A 21 27.95 5.00 15.10
N ALA A 22 28.64 5.52 14.09
CA ALA A 22 28.12 6.59 13.24
C ALA A 22 26.67 6.25 12.85
N PRO A 23 25.76 7.23 12.79
CA PRO A 23 24.40 6.97 12.38
C PRO A 23 24.43 6.26 11.03
N THR A 24 23.98 5.00 11.02
CA THR A 24 23.68 4.27 9.80
C THR A 24 22.78 5.19 8.99
N PRO A 25 23.12 5.54 7.73
CA PRO A 25 22.26 6.40 6.94
C PRO A 25 20.87 5.76 6.90
N THR A 26 19.91 6.46 7.51
CA THR A 26 18.51 6.10 7.42
C THR A 26 18.17 6.09 5.93
N ALA A 27 17.44 5.09 5.45
CA ALA A 27 17.04 4.95 4.04
C ALA A 27 16.32 6.18 3.43
N ALA A 28 16.04 7.20 4.24
CA ALA A 28 15.53 8.51 3.84
C ALA A 28 16.55 9.41 3.09
N GLU A 29 17.86 9.11 3.08
CA GLU A 29 18.86 9.91 2.33
C GLU A 29 19.13 9.42 0.90
N VAL A 30 18.24 8.60 0.33
CA VAL A 30 18.46 8.00 -0.99
C VAL A 30 17.68 8.73 -2.09
N ALA A 31 18.38 9.71 -2.66
CA ALA A 31 18.26 10.28 -4.01
C ALA A 31 17.00 11.11 -4.34
N GLU A 32 17.08 12.41 -4.06
CA GLU A 32 16.44 13.43 -4.89
C GLU A 32 16.75 13.14 -6.38
N GLY A 33 15.71 12.91 -7.19
CA GLY A 33 15.83 12.76 -8.65
C GLY A 33 15.79 11.33 -9.21
N TRP A 34 15.64 10.29 -8.39
CA TRP A 34 15.39 8.95 -8.93
C TRP A 34 13.91 8.79 -9.33
N VAL A 35 13.66 8.46 -10.61
CA VAL A 35 12.33 8.33 -11.21
C VAL A 35 12.11 6.89 -11.66
N LEU A 36 10.91 6.38 -11.43
CA LEU A 36 10.50 5.06 -11.86
C LEU A 36 10.40 5.00 -13.39
N THR A 37 11.06 4.03 -14.02
CA THR A 37 11.03 3.84 -15.47
C THR A 37 10.04 2.73 -15.89
N PRO A 38 9.62 2.66 -17.16
CA PRO A 38 8.86 1.52 -17.67
C PRO A 38 9.57 0.18 -17.46
N GLU A 39 10.88 0.12 -17.67
CA GLU A 39 11.69 -1.08 -17.48
C GLU A 39 11.70 -1.53 -16.01
N ASP A 40 11.71 -0.58 -15.07
CA ASP A 40 11.60 -0.87 -13.64
C ASP A 40 10.23 -1.45 -13.29
N MET A 41 9.17 -0.96 -13.91
CA MET A 41 7.81 -1.50 -13.77
C MET A 41 7.70 -2.91 -14.35
N GLU A 42 8.28 -3.16 -15.52
CA GLU A 42 8.32 -4.50 -16.12
C GLU A 42 9.07 -5.49 -15.23
N LEU A 43 10.22 -5.08 -14.67
CA LEU A 43 10.96 -5.87 -13.69
C LEU A 43 10.12 -6.15 -12.45
N TYR A 44 9.45 -5.14 -11.90
CA TYR A 44 8.54 -5.30 -10.75
C TYR A 44 7.46 -6.35 -11.02
N LEU A 45 6.76 -6.24 -12.14
CA LEU A 45 5.70 -7.17 -12.53
C LEU A 45 6.23 -8.57 -12.81
N ALA A 46 7.40 -8.70 -13.46
CA ALA A 46 8.06 -9.98 -13.68
C ALA A 46 8.42 -10.69 -12.36
N VAL A 47 8.97 -9.95 -11.39
CA VAL A 47 9.27 -10.50 -10.06
C VAL A 47 7.99 -10.98 -9.38
N LYS A 48 6.93 -10.16 -9.38
CA LYS A 48 5.63 -10.54 -8.79
C LYS A 48 5.03 -11.78 -9.46
N ARG A 49 5.05 -11.86 -10.79
CA ARG A 49 4.59 -13.05 -11.55
C ARG A 49 5.35 -14.32 -11.17
N LYS A 50 6.68 -14.23 -11.11
CA LYS A 50 7.54 -15.38 -10.77
C LYS A 50 7.34 -15.81 -9.32
N ALA A 51 7.23 -14.86 -8.40
CA ALA A 51 6.95 -15.11 -6.99
C ALA A 51 5.60 -15.83 -6.80
N LEU A 52 4.53 -15.31 -7.41
CA LEU A 52 3.20 -15.91 -7.31
C LEU A 52 3.12 -17.29 -7.96
N SER A 53 3.86 -17.53 -9.05
CA SER A 53 3.89 -18.84 -9.71
C SER A 53 4.60 -19.89 -8.85
N ARG A 54 5.74 -19.53 -8.24
CA ARG A 54 6.41 -20.42 -7.28
C ARG A 54 5.54 -20.75 -6.08
N LEU A 55 4.79 -19.77 -5.58
CA LEU A 55 3.85 -19.98 -4.49
C LEU A 55 2.73 -20.94 -4.88
N GLU A 56 2.17 -20.77 -6.07
CA GLU A 56 1.14 -21.66 -6.59
C GLU A 56 1.65 -23.10 -6.72
N GLU A 57 2.85 -23.30 -7.26
CA GLU A 57 3.51 -24.60 -7.34
C GLU A 57 3.73 -25.24 -5.95
N ALA A 58 4.15 -24.46 -4.96
CA ALA A 58 4.33 -24.93 -3.58
C ALA A 58 2.99 -25.38 -2.97
N LEU A 59 1.93 -24.57 -3.14
CA LEU A 59 0.58 -24.91 -2.67
C LEU A 59 0.02 -26.15 -3.36
N ASP A 60 0.24 -26.31 -4.66
CA ASP A 60 -0.19 -27.49 -5.41
C ASP A 60 0.53 -28.76 -4.93
N ARG A 61 1.85 -28.66 -4.67
CA ARG A 61 2.63 -29.76 -4.07
C ARG A 61 2.13 -30.14 -2.69
N LEU A 62 1.85 -29.15 -1.84
CA LEU A 62 1.30 -29.38 -0.51
C LEU A 62 -0.06 -30.11 -0.56
N GLN A 63 -0.90 -29.78 -1.54
CA GLN A 63 -2.19 -30.43 -1.74
C GLN A 63 -2.07 -31.87 -2.26
N THR A 64 -1.08 -32.16 -3.12
CA THR A 64 -0.93 -33.49 -3.74
C THR A 64 -0.09 -34.45 -2.91
N SER A 65 1.03 -33.99 -2.36
CA SER A 65 2.01 -34.84 -1.68
C SER A 65 1.87 -34.86 -0.17
N GLY A 66 1.09 -33.91 0.38
CA GLY A 66 1.10 -33.62 1.81
C GLY A 66 2.45 -33.00 2.25
N GLY A 67 2.45 -32.30 3.37
CA GLY A 67 3.65 -31.61 3.84
C GLY A 67 3.35 -30.70 5.02
N ASP A 68 4.39 -30.05 5.55
CA ASP A 68 4.23 -29.02 6.58
C ASP A 68 3.95 -27.66 5.92
N PRO A 69 2.70 -27.15 6.00
CA PRO A 69 2.36 -25.86 5.41
C PRO A 69 3.13 -24.72 6.08
N VAL A 70 3.48 -24.83 7.36
CA VAL A 70 4.24 -23.76 8.03
C VAL A 70 5.62 -23.60 7.39
N ARG A 71 6.28 -24.72 7.06
CA ARG A 71 7.60 -24.72 6.44
C ARG A 71 7.57 -24.23 4.99
N GLU A 72 6.65 -24.75 4.17
CA GLU A 72 6.52 -24.32 2.77
C GLU A 72 6.05 -22.86 2.65
N LEU A 73 5.28 -22.36 3.63
CA LEU A 73 4.82 -20.98 3.65
C LEU A 73 5.81 -20.01 4.30
N ALA A 74 6.72 -20.45 5.17
CA ALA A 74 7.78 -19.59 5.70
C ALA A 74 8.70 -19.07 4.58
N GLU A 75 8.85 -19.85 3.50
CA GLU A 75 9.61 -19.47 2.30
C GLU A 75 9.01 -18.24 1.59
N LEU A 76 7.72 -17.94 1.76
CA LEU A 76 7.02 -16.77 1.18
C LEU A 76 7.69 -15.43 1.42
N THR A 77 8.27 -15.26 2.62
CA THR A 77 8.95 -14.01 3.00
C THR A 77 10.20 -13.75 2.17
N VAL A 78 10.72 -14.80 1.51
CA VAL A 78 11.94 -14.77 0.70
C VAL A 78 11.64 -15.01 -0.79
N VAL A 79 10.47 -15.57 -1.14
CA VAL A 79 10.09 -15.90 -2.53
C VAL A 79 10.21 -14.70 -3.49
N GLU A 80 9.81 -13.49 -3.07
CA GLU A 80 9.99 -12.30 -3.92
C GLU A 80 11.45 -11.93 -4.11
N ARG A 81 12.25 -12.04 -3.04
CA ARG A 81 13.70 -11.78 -3.09
C ARG A 81 14.43 -12.79 -3.96
N GLU A 82 14.04 -14.06 -3.90
CA GLU A 82 14.57 -15.11 -4.76
C GLU A 82 14.11 -14.98 -6.21
N ALA A 83 12.86 -14.59 -6.44
CA ALA A 83 12.35 -14.29 -7.76
C ALA A 83 13.14 -13.14 -8.40
N ALA A 84 13.41 -12.07 -7.65
CA ALA A 84 14.24 -10.96 -8.08
C ALA A 84 15.66 -11.40 -8.42
N ARG A 85 16.32 -12.17 -7.53
CA ARG A 85 17.65 -12.74 -7.81
C ARG A 85 17.67 -13.63 -9.05
N ALA A 86 16.66 -14.47 -9.21
CA ALA A 86 16.53 -15.39 -10.35
C ALA A 86 16.14 -14.67 -11.66
N LEU A 87 15.87 -13.37 -11.63
CA LEU A 87 15.70 -12.51 -12.80
C LEU A 87 16.90 -11.57 -13.00
N GLY A 88 17.97 -11.74 -12.20
CA GLY A 88 19.17 -10.90 -12.27
C GLY A 88 18.96 -9.49 -11.71
N ALA A 89 17.91 -9.26 -10.90
CA ALA A 89 17.64 -7.95 -10.33
C ALA A 89 18.68 -7.61 -9.25
N ASP A 90 19.22 -6.39 -9.31
CA ASP A 90 19.99 -5.83 -8.21
C ASP A 90 19.10 -5.63 -6.97
N PRO A 91 19.47 -6.16 -5.79
CA PRO A 91 18.61 -6.09 -4.60
C PRO A 91 18.32 -4.67 -4.13
N GLN A 92 19.27 -3.74 -4.24
CA GLN A 92 19.08 -2.36 -3.79
C GLN A 92 18.17 -1.61 -4.76
N LYS A 93 18.39 -1.76 -6.06
CA LYS A 93 17.53 -1.21 -7.10
C LYS A 93 16.10 -1.73 -6.94
N PHE A 94 15.92 -3.04 -6.78
CA PHE A 94 14.59 -3.62 -6.63
C PHE A 94 13.84 -3.12 -5.39
N ALA A 95 14.53 -2.95 -4.26
CA ALA A 95 13.94 -2.36 -3.06
C ALA A 95 13.44 -0.93 -3.31
N ARG A 96 14.22 -0.09 -4.02
CA ARG A 96 13.80 1.26 -4.41
C ARG A 96 12.58 1.25 -5.33
N ILE A 97 12.52 0.30 -6.28
CA ILE A 97 11.35 0.12 -7.16
C ILE A 97 10.11 -0.21 -6.32
N GLN A 98 10.21 -1.17 -5.38
CA GLN A 98 9.08 -1.52 -4.51
C GLN A 98 8.58 -0.33 -3.69
N GLU A 99 9.50 0.48 -3.14
CA GLU A 99 9.16 1.66 -2.37
C GLU A 99 8.48 2.73 -3.22
N ALA A 100 8.99 3.03 -4.42
CA ALA A 100 8.37 3.99 -5.31
C ALA A 100 6.99 3.54 -5.79
N VAL A 101 6.82 2.26 -6.15
CA VAL A 101 5.50 1.72 -6.52
C VAL A 101 4.52 1.86 -5.34
N SER A 102 4.92 1.50 -4.12
CA SER A 102 4.08 1.62 -2.92
C SER A 102 3.64 3.07 -2.64
N ARG A 103 4.59 4.01 -2.74
CA ARG A 103 4.34 5.45 -2.60
C ARG A 103 3.38 5.97 -3.67
N LEU A 104 3.59 5.61 -4.94
CA LEU A 104 2.74 6.05 -6.04
C LEU A 104 1.32 5.47 -5.95
N VAL A 105 1.17 4.20 -5.54
CA VAL A 105 -0.15 3.61 -5.29
C VAL A 105 -0.89 4.35 -4.18
N THR A 106 -0.19 4.68 -3.09
CA THR A 106 -0.76 5.46 -1.99
C THR A 106 -1.15 6.87 -2.45
N LEU A 107 -0.27 7.53 -3.22
CA LEU A 107 -0.52 8.86 -3.77
C LEU A 107 -1.71 8.86 -4.71
N LYS A 108 -1.82 7.85 -5.58
CA LYS A 108 -2.97 7.68 -6.48
C LYS A 108 -4.27 7.51 -5.71
N GLY A 109 -4.27 6.70 -4.65
CA GLY A 109 -5.43 6.53 -3.78
C GLY A 109 -5.86 7.86 -3.13
N ARG A 110 -4.91 8.67 -2.66
CA ARG A 110 -5.19 10.01 -2.12
C ARG A 110 -5.74 10.96 -3.17
N GLU A 111 -5.24 10.91 -4.40
CA GLU A 111 -5.77 11.71 -5.52
C GLU A 111 -7.23 11.32 -5.82
N GLU A 112 -7.53 10.03 -5.91
CA GLU A 112 -8.91 9.53 -6.13
C GLU A 112 -9.85 9.91 -4.98
N GLU A 113 -9.40 9.83 -3.73
CA GLU A 113 -10.15 10.24 -2.55
C GLU A 113 -10.39 11.76 -2.52
N SER A 114 -9.36 12.56 -2.81
CA SER A 114 -9.46 14.02 -2.89
C SER A 114 -10.48 14.45 -3.95
N LEU A 115 -10.47 13.83 -5.13
CA LEU A 115 -11.44 14.09 -6.19
C LEU A 115 -12.87 13.75 -5.77
N ARG A 116 -13.06 12.64 -5.05
CA ARG A 116 -14.37 12.25 -4.53
C ARG A 116 -14.86 13.25 -3.48
N LEU A 117 -14.02 13.64 -2.53
CA LEU A 117 -14.35 14.62 -1.51
C LEU A 117 -14.69 15.98 -2.13
N GLU A 118 -13.94 16.41 -3.15
CA GLU A 118 -14.21 17.65 -3.89
C GLU A 118 -15.62 17.63 -4.51
N GLN A 119 -16.01 16.52 -5.14
CA GLN A 119 -17.36 16.36 -5.70
C GLN A 119 -18.45 16.39 -4.63
N GLU A 120 -18.22 15.73 -3.50
CA GLU A 120 -19.16 15.72 -2.36
C GLU A 120 -19.32 17.13 -1.76
N LEU A 121 -18.21 17.85 -1.54
CA LEU A 121 -18.23 19.22 -1.03
C LEU A 121 -18.87 20.22 -2.01
N GLN A 122 -18.65 20.05 -3.32
CA GLN A 122 -19.32 20.85 -4.35
C GLN A 122 -20.84 20.68 -4.32
N ARG A 123 -21.33 19.44 -4.20
CA ARG A 123 -22.78 19.18 -4.06
C ARG A 123 -23.35 19.82 -2.81
N ASN A 124 -22.67 19.66 -1.66
CA ASN A 124 -23.10 20.28 -0.40
C ASN A 124 -23.14 21.81 -0.50
N LEU A 125 -22.17 22.40 -1.20
CA LEU A 125 -22.12 23.83 -1.44
C LEU A 125 -23.33 24.29 -2.26
N GLU A 126 -23.64 23.63 -3.36
CA GLU A 126 -24.82 23.94 -4.20
C GLU A 126 -26.14 23.78 -3.43
N GLU A 127 -26.26 22.76 -2.59
CA GLU A 127 -27.44 22.53 -1.76
C GLU A 127 -27.63 23.63 -0.71
N LEU A 128 -26.55 24.03 -0.03
CA LEU A 128 -26.58 25.10 0.96
C LEU A 128 -26.83 26.47 0.32
N GLU A 129 -26.33 26.73 -0.88
CA GLU A 129 -26.63 27.95 -1.64
C GLU A 129 -28.13 28.04 -1.94
N LYS A 130 -28.73 26.95 -2.44
CA LYS A 130 -30.18 26.85 -2.67
C LYS A 130 -30.99 27.02 -1.39
N LEU A 131 -30.55 26.42 -0.27
CA LEU A 131 -31.23 26.58 1.02
C LEU A 131 -31.18 28.02 1.51
N LYS A 132 -30.03 28.69 1.36
CA LYS A 132 -29.87 30.08 1.76
C LYS A 132 -30.77 31.01 0.95
N GLU A 133 -30.86 30.82 -0.37
CA GLU A 133 -31.74 31.61 -1.25
C GLU A 133 -33.21 31.56 -0.82
N ASN A 134 -33.65 30.41 -0.30
CA ASN A 134 -35.01 30.20 0.16
C ASN A 134 -35.24 30.56 1.64
N THR A 135 -34.18 30.90 2.38
CA THR A 135 -34.25 31.21 3.82
C THR A 135 -34.60 32.67 4.04
N LYS A 136 -35.73 32.91 4.73
CA LYS A 136 -36.19 34.26 5.09
C LYS A 136 -35.76 34.70 6.48
N ASP A 137 -35.35 33.77 7.34
CA ASP A 137 -34.88 34.06 8.69
C ASP A 137 -33.44 34.61 8.68
N PRO A 138 -33.18 35.82 9.22
CA PRO A 138 -31.85 36.41 9.20
C PRO A 138 -30.79 35.61 9.96
N ALA A 139 -31.15 34.99 11.09
CA ALA A 139 -30.19 34.22 11.89
C ALA A 139 -29.77 32.93 11.17
N ALA A 140 -30.73 32.20 10.61
CA ALA A 140 -30.47 31.03 9.77
C ALA A 140 -29.67 31.40 8.51
N SER A 141 -29.96 32.54 7.88
CA SER A 141 -29.19 33.01 6.71
C SER A 141 -27.72 33.29 7.05
N GLN A 142 -27.45 33.96 8.17
CA GLN A 142 -26.07 34.19 8.64
C GLN A 142 -25.34 32.89 8.99
N PHE A 143 -26.04 31.92 9.58
CA PHE A 143 -25.48 30.60 9.86
C PHE A 143 -25.14 29.83 8.57
N LEU A 144 -26.01 29.86 7.56
CA LEU A 144 -25.75 29.27 6.25
C LEU A 144 -24.59 29.96 5.53
N GLU A 145 -24.46 31.29 5.63
CA GLU A 145 -23.31 32.03 5.10
C GLU A 145 -21.99 31.59 5.72
N ALA A 146 -21.96 31.37 7.04
CA ALA A 146 -20.78 30.88 7.73
C ALA A 146 -20.38 29.48 7.27
N GLN A 147 -21.36 28.58 7.10
CA GLN A 147 -21.12 27.23 6.56
C GLN A 147 -20.60 27.26 5.12
N LEU A 148 -21.21 28.06 4.24
CA LEU A 148 -20.74 28.24 2.87
C LEU A 148 -19.30 28.76 2.81
N LYS A 149 -18.96 29.71 3.69
CA LYS A 149 -17.58 30.22 3.81
C LYS A 149 -16.60 29.13 4.26
N ALA A 150 -16.99 28.29 5.22
CA ALA A 150 -16.18 27.17 5.70
C ALA A 150 -15.92 26.15 4.58
N LEU A 151 -16.97 25.70 3.87
CA LEU A 151 -16.86 24.75 2.76
C LEU A 151 -16.00 25.28 1.61
N ARG A 152 -16.15 26.56 1.24
CA ARG A 152 -15.28 27.19 0.24
C ARG A 152 -13.82 27.20 0.67
N GLY A 153 -13.55 27.38 1.96
CA GLY A 153 -12.21 27.28 2.54
C GLY A 153 -11.63 25.86 2.44
N GLU A 154 -12.43 24.83 2.69
CA GLU A 154 -12.03 23.43 2.54
C GLU A 154 -11.74 23.07 1.08
N LEU A 155 -12.60 23.47 0.14
CA LEU A 155 -12.36 23.30 -1.30
C LEU A 155 -11.05 23.96 -1.74
N ALA A 156 -10.74 25.16 -1.24
CA ALA A 156 -9.48 25.83 -1.55
C ALA A 156 -8.24 25.10 -1.00
N LYS A 157 -8.36 24.46 0.17
CA LYS A 157 -7.29 23.61 0.74
C LYS A 157 -7.06 22.37 -0.12
N LEU A 158 -8.12 21.65 -0.50
CA LEU A 158 -8.03 20.48 -1.38
C LEU A 158 -7.41 20.83 -2.73
N ALA A 159 -7.77 21.97 -3.32
CA ALA A 159 -7.17 22.44 -4.56
C ALA A 159 -5.65 22.70 -4.43
N THR A 160 -5.19 23.13 -3.26
CA THR A 160 -3.77 23.35 -2.96
C THR A 160 -3.02 22.02 -2.81
N GLU A 161 -3.61 21.07 -2.07
CA GLU A 161 -3.07 19.70 -1.92
C GLU A 161 -2.93 19.01 -3.29
N ARG A 162 -3.94 19.12 -4.16
CA ARG A 162 -3.90 18.54 -5.50
C ARG A 162 -2.79 19.13 -6.38
N ARG A 163 -2.49 20.43 -6.26
CA ARG A 163 -1.37 21.04 -6.98
C ARG A 163 -0.02 20.46 -6.54
N GLN A 164 0.13 20.09 -5.28
CA GLN A 164 1.35 19.44 -4.78
C GLN A 164 1.50 18.02 -5.35
N ILE A 165 0.40 17.29 -5.51
CA ILE A 165 0.38 15.97 -6.18
C ILE A 165 0.77 16.08 -7.66
N GLY A 166 0.45 17.20 -8.32
CA GLY A 166 0.74 17.44 -9.74
C GLY A 166 2.22 17.30 -10.13
N GLY A 167 3.16 17.43 -9.19
CA GLY A 167 4.60 17.20 -9.43
C GLY A 167 4.95 15.74 -9.79
N GLU A 168 4.09 14.78 -9.43
CA GLU A 168 4.30 13.34 -9.65
C GLU A 168 3.43 12.80 -10.80
N GLN A 169 2.81 13.68 -11.60
CA GLN A 169 1.76 13.28 -12.54
C GLN A 169 2.27 12.35 -13.66
N GLU A 170 3.51 12.51 -14.10
CA GLU A 170 4.15 11.61 -15.06
C GLU A 170 4.35 10.20 -14.48
N GLN A 171 4.75 10.09 -13.20
CA GLN A 171 4.89 8.81 -12.52
C GLN A 171 3.54 8.14 -12.26
N LEU A 172 2.51 8.93 -11.93
CA LEU A 172 1.13 8.43 -11.80
C LEU A 172 0.58 7.95 -13.15
N GLN A 173 0.91 8.63 -14.25
CA GLN A 173 0.57 8.16 -15.59
C GLN A 173 1.29 6.84 -15.91
N LEU A 174 2.57 6.72 -15.59
CA LEU A 174 3.29 5.46 -15.75
C LEU A 174 2.60 4.33 -14.97
N LEU A 175 2.29 4.54 -13.68
CA LEU A 175 1.57 3.58 -12.85
C LEU A 175 0.23 3.18 -13.47
N SER A 176 -0.50 4.13 -14.06
CA SER A 176 -1.80 3.88 -14.69
C SER A 176 -1.72 2.94 -15.90
N ARG A 177 -0.62 2.97 -16.66
CA ARG A 177 -0.39 2.07 -17.82
C ARG A 177 -0.36 0.60 -17.40
N PHE A 178 0.15 0.32 -16.20
CA PHE A 178 0.28 -1.02 -15.65
C PHE A 178 -0.85 -1.40 -14.67
N ARG A 179 -1.87 -0.55 -14.50
CA ARG A 179 -2.96 -0.74 -13.52
C ARG A 179 -3.67 -2.08 -13.69
N LEU A 180 -3.94 -2.48 -14.93
CA LEU A 180 -4.64 -3.74 -15.21
C LEU A 180 -3.82 -4.95 -14.76
N GLU A 181 -2.54 -5.00 -15.10
CA GLU A 181 -1.67 -6.13 -14.73
C GLU A 181 -1.46 -6.18 -13.21
N MET A 182 -1.25 -5.04 -12.57
CA MET A 182 -1.18 -4.98 -11.10
C MET A 182 -2.46 -5.50 -10.44
N ALA A 183 -3.63 -5.12 -10.96
CA ALA A 183 -4.91 -5.62 -10.44
C ALA A 183 -5.07 -7.13 -10.63
N GLN A 184 -4.62 -7.69 -11.76
CA GLN A 184 -4.62 -9.13 -12.00
C GLN A 184 -3.69 -9.88 -11.04
N LEU A 185 -2.49 -9.35 -10.80
CA LEU A 185 -1.53 -9.91 -9.86
C LEU A 185 -2.05 -9.85 -8.42
N GLN A 186 -2.69 -8.74 -8.03
CA GLN A 186 -3.34 -8.61 -6.73
C GLN A 186 -4.46 -9.65 -6.57
N ALA A 187 -5.34 -9.80 -7.56
CA ALA A 187 -6.41 -10.79 -7.52
C ALA A 187 -5.87 -12.24 -7.46
N ARG A 188 -4.72 -12.52 -8.11
CA ARG A 188 -4.01 -13.80 -7.98
C ARG A 188 -3.44 -13.97 -6.57
N GLN A 189 -2.79 -12.94 -6.03
CA GLN A 189 -2.26 -12.95 -4.66
C GLN A 189 -3.36 -13.20 -3.62
N ASP A 190 -4.51 -12.54 -3.73
CA ASP A 190 -5.63 -12.71 -2.80
C ASP A 190 -6.21 -14.13 -2.83
N ARG A 191 -6.30 -14.73 -4.03
CA ARG A 191 -6.70 -16.13 -4.20
C ARG A 191 -5.70 -17.08 -3.55
N LEU A 192 -4.40 -16.88 -3.76
CA LEU A 192 -3.35 -17.69 -3.13
C LEU A 192 -3.36 -17.49 -1.61
N ALA A 193 -3.49 -16.26 -1.10
CA ALA A 193 -3.60 -15.97 0.33
C ALA A 193 -4.80 -16.67 0.98
N ARG A 194 -5.93 -16.78 0.27
CA ARG A 194 -7.07 -17.57 0.73
C ARG A 194 -6.74 -19.06 0.79
N ARG A 195 -6.17 -19.65 -0.27
CA ARG A 195 -5.73 -21.06 -0.30
C ARG A 195 -4.76 -21.39 0.83
N ILE A 196 -3.83 -20.46 1.13
CA ILE A 196 -2.89 -20.56 2.24
C ILE A 196 -3.62 -20.69 3.59
N ARG A 197 -4.58 -19.79 3.85
CA ARG A 197 -5.38 -19.84 5.10
C ARG A 197 -6.17 -21.13 5.21
N GLU A 198 -6.73 -21.62 4.12
CA GLU A 198 -7.47 -22.90 4.07
C GLU A 198 -6.55 -24.10 4.35
N ALA A 199 -5.35 -24.12 3.75
CA ALA A 199 -4.35 -25.17 4.01
C ALA A 199 -3.89 -25.18 5.47
N MET A 200 -3.63 -24.01 6.05
CA MET A 200 -3.26 -23.85 7.47
C MET A 200 -4.39 -24.28 8.42
N ALA A 201 -5.65 -23.99 8.08
CA ALA A 201 -6.79 -24.43 8.86
C ALA A 201 -7.01 -25.95 8.78
N ALA A 202 -6.72 -26.57 7.64
CA ALA A 202 -6.81 -28.02 7.46
C ALA A 202 -5.73 -28.78 8.24
N SER A 203 -4.51 -28.24 8.35
CA SER A 203 -3.41 -28.84 9.12
C SER A 203 -3.57 -28.68 10.64
N GLY A 204 -4.28 -27.64 11.10
CA GLY A 204 -4.52 -27.36 12.52
C GLY A 204 -5.71 -28.10 13.14
N LYS A 205 -6.52 -28.81 12.34
CA LYS A 205 -7.60 -29.67 12.89
C LYS A 205 -6.99 -31.00 13.32
N PRO A 206 -7.11 -31.42 14.60
CA PRO A 206 -6.76 -32.78 14.97
C PRO A 206 -7.61 -33.74 14.14
N LYS A 207 -6.99 -34.75 13.52
CA LYS A 207 -7.70 -35.91 13.00
C LYS A 207 -8.36 -36.62 14.18
N SER A 208 -9.54 -36.17 14.62
CA SER A 208 -10.35 -36.93 15.55
C SER A 208 -10.99 -38.09 14.78
N GLY A 209 -10.47 -39.30 15.02
CA GLY A 209 -11.17 -40.54 14.70
C GLY A 209 -10.45 -41.43 13.70
N ARG A 210 -9.71 -42.42 14.20
CA ARG A 210 -10.18 -43.81 14.30
C ARG A 210 -9.34 -44.57 15.31
#